data_AF-A0A5J4ZB88-F1
#
_entry.id   AF-A0A5J4ZB88-F1
#
_cell.length_a   1.000
_cell.length_b   1.000
_cell.length_c   1.000
_cell.angle_alpha   90.00
_cell.angle_beta   90.00
_cell.angle_gamma   90.00
#
_symmetry.space_group_name_H-M   'P 1'
#
loop_
_entity.id
_entity.type
_entity.pdbx_description
1 polymer ?
#
loop_
_entity_poly.entity_id
_entity_poly.type
_entity_poly.pdbx_seq_one_letter_code
_entity_poly.pdbx_strand_id
1 'polypeptide(L)'
;MPPGDGSIPPGKQMTMGQHVLDKGAQMMQSLKPIQKMKQHVCTFALYSHDMTRQVETHHYVTRLNQDFLQCAVYDSDDPSAHLIGDRLPLGAPALMMSPQEENLGILKPELVQKRDQKYKTSTENLKNARTSIAVSESINPRADHWKQTGKGFAIDIEQTEMKTRAPFP
;
A
#
# COMPACT_ATOMS: atom_id res chain seq x y z
N MET A 1 -13.55 6.33 7.65
CA MET A 1 -12.89 7.65 7.43
C MET A 1 -12.67 7.87 5.94
N PRO A 2 -12.88 9.07 5.40
CA PRO A 2 -12.64 9.33 3.98
C PRO A 2 -11.16 9.05 3.61
N PRO A 3 -10.82 8.82 2.32
CA PRO A 3 -9.44 9.02 1.85
C PRO A 3 -8.97 10.41 2.33
N GLY A 4 -7.68 10.55 2.69
CA GLY A 4 -7.12 11.78 3.25
C GLY A 4 -7.73 13.01 2.60
N ASP A 5 -8.62 13.68 3.33
CA ASP A 5 -9.51 14.75 2.90
C ASP A 5 -8.77 16.09 2.69
N GLY A 6 -7.44 16.03 2.55
CA GLY A 6 -6.58 17.21 2.64
C GLY A 6 -6.58 17.84 4.04
N SER A 7 -7.07 17.16 5.09
CA SER A 7 -7.07 17.72 6.44
C SER A 7 -5.64 17.97 6.94
N ILE A 8 -5.39 19.23 7.24
CA ILE A 8 -4.20 19.73 7.90
C ILE A 8 -3.95 18.87 9.16
N PRO A 9 -2.74 18.34 9.37
CA PRO A 9 -2.42 17.61 10.59
C PRO A 9 -2.77 18.44 11.82
N PRO A 10 -3.38 17.85 12.86
CA PRO A 10 -3.70 18.60 14.07
C PRO A 10 -2.42 19.20 14.68
N GLY A 11 -2.46 20.48 15.02
CA GLY A 11 -1.31 21.18 15.59
C GLY A 11 -1.30 22.68 15.23
N LYS A 12 -0.35 23.41 15.84
CA LYS A 12 -0.07 24.79 15.45
C LYS A 12 0.85 24.80 14.22
N GLN A 13 0.74 25.83 13.38
CA GLN A 13 1.68 26.02 12.27
C GLN A 13 3.12 26.15 12.78
N MET A 14 4.07 25.78 11.92
CA MET A 14 5.49 25.93 12.22
C MET A 14 5.85 27.40 12.43
N THR A 15 6.67 27.66 13.45
CA THR A 15 7.27 28.96 13.69
C THR A 15 8.42 29.22 12.72
N MET A 16 8.79 30.49 12.54
CA MET A 16 9.95 30.83 11.70
C MET A 16 11.25 30.20 12.22
N GLY A 17 11.39 30.04 13.54
CA GLY A 17 12.53 29.35 14.14
C GLY A 17 12.64 27.88 13.70
N GLN A 18 11.52 27.16 13.64
CA GLN A 18 11.50 25.77 13.17
C GLN A 18 11.89 25.66 11.69
N HIS A 19 11.40 26.56 10.83
CA HIS A 19 11.81 26.59 9.42
C HIS A 19 13.32 26.79 9.24
N VAL A 20 13.95 27.63 10.07
CA VAL A 20 15.41 27.84 10.04
C VAL A 20 16.14 26.58 10.50
N LEU A 21 15.69 25.94 11.58
CA LEU A 21 16.27 24.69 12.08
C LEU A 21 16.18 23.56 11.03
N ASP A 22 15.02 23.39 10.39
CA ASP A 22 14.81 22.35 9.38
C ASP A 22 15.67 22.58 8.13
N LYS A 23 15.79 23.83 7.66
CA LYS A 23 16.70 24.16 6.56
C LYS A 23 18.16 23.88 6.91
N GLY A 24 18.58 24.20 8.14
CA GLY A 24 19.91 23.86 8.64
C GLY A 24 20.14 22.35 8.64
N ALA A 25 19.19 21.58 9.16
CA ALA A 25 19.26 20.12 9.15
C ALA A 25 19.33 19.55 7.73
N GLN A 26 18.51 20.07 6.80
CA GLN A 26 18.52 19.65 5.39
C GLN A 26 19.88 19.85 4.71
N MET A 27 20.57 20.96 5.02
CA MET A 27 21.90 21.23 4.47
C MET A 27 22.99 20.31 5.06
N MET A 28 22.84 19.89 6.31
CA MET A 28 23.85 19.09 7.03
C MET A 28 23.65 17.59 6.90
N GLN A 29 22.41 17.13 6.76
CA GLN A 29 22.07 15.71 6.75
C GLN A 29 22.38 15.07 5.39
N SER A 30 23.10 13.95 5.42
CA SER A 30 23.44 13.22 4.19
C SER A 30 22.28 12.46 3.53
N LEU A 31 21.16 12.26 4.24
CA LEU A 31 19.93 11.57 3.79
C LEU A 31 20.18 10.23 3.05
N LYS A 32 21.27 9.52 3.38
CA LYS A 32 21.74 8.33 2.64
C LYS A 32 20.65 7.25 2.44
N PRO A 33 19.84 6.86 3.44
CA PRO A 33 18.80 5.86 3.22
C PRO A 33 17.70 6.33 2.26
N ILE A 34 17.30 7.60 2.35
CA ILE A 34 16.24 8.18 1.52
C ILE A 34 16.71 8.28 0.06
N GLN A 35 17.96 8.70 -0.16
CA GLN A 35 18.54 8.79 -1.51
C GLN A 35 18.68 7.44 -2.22
N LYS A 36 18.61 6.32 -1.49
CA LYS A 36 18.62 4.96 -2.06
C LYS A 36 17.26 4.50 -2.59
N MET A 37 16.17 5.22 -2.33
CA MET A 37 14.86 4.91 -2.93
C MET A 37 14.93 5.20 -4.43
N LYS A 38 14.98 4.16 -5.26
CA LYS A 38 15.13 4.25 -6.72
C LYS A 38 13.91 3.77 -7.49
N GLN A 39 12.96 3.17 -6.80
CA GLN A 39 11.77 2.59 -7.41
C GLN A 39 10.54 3.28 -6.84
N HIS A 40 9.64 3.66 -7.74
CA HIS A 40 8.32 4.18 -7.39
C HIS A 40 7.29 3.18 -7.91
N VAL A 41 6.39 2.77 -7.02
CA VAL A 41 5.31 1.84 -7.35
C VAL A 41 3.99 2.46 -6.90
N CYS A 42 3.06 2.62 -7.83
CA CYS A 42 1.69 3.01 -7.55
C CYS A 42 0.81 1.75 -7.47
N THR A 43 0.06 1.63 -6.37
CA THR A 43 -0.93 0.56 -6.16
C THR A 43 -2.22 1.14 -5.61
N PHE A 44 -3.28 0.33 -5.56
CA PHE A 44 -4.50 0.67 -4.84
C PHE A 44 -4.63 -0.22 -3.61
N ALA A 45 -4.83 0.40 -2.45
CA ALA A 45 -5.11 -0.30 -1.20
C ALA A 45 -6.60 -0.17 -0.85
N LEU A 46 -7.19 -1.27 -0.40
CA LEU A 46 -8.57 -1.34 0.07
C LEU A 46 -8.58 -1.59 1.58
N TYR A 47 -9.47 -0.92 2.30
CA TYR A 47 -9.62 -1.16 3.74
C TYR A 47 -10.31 -2.50 3.98
N SER A 48 -9.72 -3.33 4.83
CA SER A 48 -10.22 -4.67 5.14
C SER A 48 -11.64 -4.67 5.71
N HIS A 49 -11.97 -3.70 6.56
CA HIS A 49 -13.29 -3.55 7.19
C HIS A 49 -14.31 -2.81 6.31
N ASP A 50 -13.86 -2.18 5.21
CA ASP A 50 -14.70 -1.40 4.32
C ASP A 50 -14.05 -1.30 2.93
N MET A 51 -14.37 -2.28 2.08
CA MET A 51 -13.82 -2.37 0.72
C MET A 51 -14.31 -1.27 -0.23
N THR A 52 -15.28 -0.44 0.19
CA THR A 52 -15.70 0.75 -0.58
C THR A 52 -14.69 1.89 -0.46
N ARG A 53 -13.83 1.83 0.58
CA ARG A 53 -12.73 2.77 0.79
C ARG A 53 -11.49 2.25 0.09
N GLN A 54 -11.13 2.96 -0.97
CA GLN A 54 -9.99 2.64 -1.82
C GLN A 54 -9.10 3.88 -1.89
N VAL A 55 -7.80 3.67 -1.74
CA VAL A 55 -6.80 4.74 -1.77
C VAL A 55 -5.68 4.37 -2.74
N GLU A 56 -5.27 5.34 -3.56
CA GLU A 56 -4.05 5.22 -4.36
C GLU A 56 -2.86 5.40 -3.41
N THR A 57 -1.93 4.44 -3.44
CA THR A 57 -0.78 4.42 -2.53
C THR A 57 0.51 4.43 -3.32
N HIS A 58 1.42 5.32 -2.94
CA HIS A 58 2.69 5.55 -3.61
C HIS A 58 3.83 5.00 -2.76
N HIS A 59 4.43 3.91 -3.23
CA HIS A 59 5.53 3.23 -2.55
C HIS A 59 6.85 3.72 -3.13
N TYR A 60 7.71 4.30 -2.29
CA TYR A 60 9.08 4.64 -2.61
C TYR A 60 10.00 3.56 -2.03
N VAL A 61 10.57 2.76 -2.92
CA VAL A 61 11.16 1.46 -2.59
C VAL A 61 12.67 1.48 -2.77
N THR A 62 13.36 0.87 -1.81
CA THR A 62 14.77 0.51 -1.86
C THR A 62 14.89 -1.01 -1.79
N ARG A 63 15.62 -1.61 -2.74
CA ARG A 63 16.02 -3.02 -2.65
C ARG A 63 17.16 -3.16 -1.65
N LEU A 64 16.95 -3.93 -0.59
CA LEU A 64 17.97 -4.18 0.42
C LEU A 64 18.87 -5.36 0.04
N ASN A 65 18.28 -6.41 -0.54
CA ASN A 65 18.97 -7.59 -1.08
C ASN A 65 18.07 -8.31 -2.11
N GLN A 66 18.38 -9.56 -2.44
CA GLN A 66 17.62 -10.33 -3.42
C GLN A 66 16.15 -10.55 -3.01
N ASP A 67 15.90 -10.74 -1.72
CA ASP A 67 14.61 -11.19 -1.18
C ASP A 67 13.83 -10.05 -0.51
N PHE A 68 14.51 -8.99 -0.07
CA PHE A 68 13.92 -7.94 0.74
C PHE A 68 13.89 -6.57 0.05
N LEU A 69 12.69 -5.99 0.03
CA LEU A 69 12.41 -4.62 -0.34
C LEU A 69 11.97 -3.85 0.91
N GLN A 70 12.46 -2.62 1.06
CA GLN A 70 12.00 -1.67 2.06
C GLN A 70 11.30 -0.51 1.37
N CYS A 71 10.14 -0.10 1.87
CA CYS A 71 9.37 0.98 1.26
C CYS A 71 8.85 1.98 2.30
N ALA A 72 8.80 3.24 1.89
CA ALA A 72 7.95 4.26 2.51
C ALA A 72 6.71 4.40 1.64
N VAL A 73 5.52 4.39 2.25
CA VAL A 73 4.24 4.41 1.54
C VAL A 73 3.55 5.73 1.82
N TYR A 74 3.12 6.45 0.78
CA TYR A 74 2.43 7.72 0.88
C TYR A 74 1.05 7.66 0.24
N ASP A 75 0.15 8.55 0.66
CA ASP A 75 -1.21 8.69 0.13
C ASP A 75 -1.29 9.45 -1.20
N SER A 76 -0.19 10.08 -1.61
CA SER A 76 -0.02 10.83 -2.86
C SER A 76 1.46 10.85 -3.25
N ASP A 77 1.78 11.28 -4.47
CA ASP A 77 3.15 11.60 -4.93
C ASP A 77 3.42 13.12 -4.98
N ASP A 78 2.49 13.93 -4.49
CA ASP A 78 2.63 15.38 -4.33
C ASP A 78 3.61 15.74 -3.19
N PRO A 79 4.32 16.88 -3.25
CA PRO A 79 5.18 17.32 -2.15
C PRO A 79 4.49 17.44 -0.78
N SER A 80 3.17 17.58 -0.74
CA SER A 80 2.35 17.61 0.49
C SER A 80 1.80 16.25 0.92
N ALA A 81 2.24 15.16 0.29
CA ALA A 81 1.78 13.81 0.60
C ALA A 81 2.08 13.40 2.05
N HIS A 82 1.18 12.61 2.64
CA HIS A 82 1.32 12.07 4.00
C HIS A 82 1.80 10.63 3.97
N LEU A 83 2.65 10.27 4.92
CA LEU A 83 3.14 8.91 5.08
C LEU A 83 2.02 8.02 5.64
N ILE A 84 1.63 7.00 4.89
CA ILE A 84 0.66 6.00 5.30
C ILE A 84 1.22 5.21 6.49
N GLY A 85 0.62 5.42 7.66
CA GLY A 85 1.03 4.80 8.93
C GLY A 85 1.22 5.81 10.07
N ASP A 86 1.31 7.11 9.80
CA ASP A 86 1.40 8.15 10.84
C ASP A 86 0.04 8.45 11.50
N ARG A 87 -1.06 8.37 10.74
CA ARG A 87 -2.46 8.59 11.16
C ARG A 87 -3.32 7.34 11.09
N LEU A 88 -2.81 6.26 10.49
CA LEU A 88 -3.56 5.03 10.30
C LEU A 88 -3.07 4.00 11.32
N PRO A 89 -3.93 3.50 12.24
CA PRO A 89 -3.60 2.28 12.93
C PRO A 89 -3.38 1.22 11.85
N LEU A 90 -2.15 0.73 11.74
CA LEU A 90 -1.88 -0.51 11.05
C LEU A 90 -2.65 -1.55 11.83
N GLY A 91 -3.87 -1.85 11.38
CA GLY A 91 -4.73 -2.83 12.00
C GLY A 91 -4.07 -4.21 11.98
N ALA A 92 -4.82 -5.22 12.38
CA ALA A 92 -4.42 -6.61 12.21
C ALA A 92 -3.79 -6.84 10.83
N PRO A 93 -2.62 -7.49 10.72
CA PRO A 93 -2.07 -7.90 9.44
C PRO A 93 -3.15 -8.62 8.64
N ALA A 94 -3.50 -8.07 7.48
CA ALA A 94 -4.46 -8.68 6.58
C ALA A 94 -3.69 -9.35 5.43
N LEU A 95 -4.16 -10.52 4.98
CA LEU A 95 -3.66 -11.12 3.76
C LEU A 95 -4.00 -10.20 2.57
N MET A 96 -2.98 -9.92 1.75
CA MET A 96 -3.18 -9.18 0.50
C MET A 96 -4.05 -10.04 -0.43
N MET A 97 -5.21 -9.51 -0.80
CA MET A 97 -6.13 -10.17 -1.72
C MET A 97 -5.82 -9.77 -3.15
N SER A 98 -5.83 -10.74 -4.07
CA SER A 98 -5.82 -10.43 -5.51
C SER A 98 -7.19 -9.86 -5.93
N PRO A 99 -7.23 -9.01 -6.96
CA PRO A 99 -8.50 -8.67 -7.61
C PRO A 99 -9.13 -9.96 -8.12
N GLN A 100 -10.33 -10.29 -7.65
CA GLN A 100 -11.09 -11.44 -8.09
C GLN A 100 -12.26 -10.99 -8.97
N GLU A 101 -12.86 -11.92 -9.74
CA GLU A 101 -14.05 -11.64 -10.57
C GLU A 101 -15.31 -11.34 -9.74
N GLU A 102 -15.28 -11.66 -8.45
CA GLU A 102 -16.31 -11.29 -7.48
C GLU A 102 -16.39 -9.76 -7.33
N ASN A 103 -17.60 -9.22 -7.17
CA ASN A 103 -17.83 -7.76 -7.00
C ASN A 103 -17.18 -7.16 -5.73
N LEU A 104 -16.57 -7.98 -4.89
CA LEU A 104 -15.84 -7.56 -3.69
C LEU A 104 -14.40 -7.18 -4.07
N GLY A 105 -14.06 -5.91 -3.90
CA GLY A 105 -12.70 -5.41 -4.14
C GLY A 105 -12.41 -4.95 -5.57
N ILE A 106 -13.43 -4.83 -6.43
CA ILE A 106 -13.29 -4.15 -7.72
C ILE A 106 -12.90 -2.69 -7.49
N LEU A 107 -11.85 -2.25 -8.18
CA LEU A 107 -11.40 -0.87 -8.11
C LEU A 107 -12.43 0.08 -8.70
N LYS A 108 -12.64 1.23 -8.06
CA LYS A 108 -13.49 2.29 -8.59
C LYS A 108 -12.96 2.71 -9.97
N PRO A 109 -13.78 2.66 -11.04
CA PRO A 109 -13.32 2.99 -12.39
C PRO A 109 -12.68 4.38 -12.49
N GLU A 110 -13.23 5.35 -11.74
CA GLU A 110 -12.73 6.72 -11.67
C GLU A 110 -11.27 6.80 -11.19
N LEU A 111 -10.88 5.99 -10.21
CA LEU A 111 -9.52 5.95 -9.69
C LEU A 111 -8.55 5.38 -10.73
N VAL A 112 -8.97 4.34 -11.43
CA VAL A 112 -8.18 3.72 -12.51
C VAL A 112 -7.97 4.69 -13.67
N GLN A 113 -9.04 5.38 -14.08
CA GLN A 113 -8.97 6.39 -15.14
C GLN A 113 -8.07 7.56 -14.77
N LYS A 114 -8.19 8.08 -13.53
CA LYS A 114 -7.34 9.17 -13.03
C LYS A 114 -5.85 8.80 -13.07
N ARG A 115 -5.50 7.60 -12.60
CA ARG A 115 -4.14 7.07 -12.65
C ARG A 115 -3.63 6.96 -14.10
N ASP A 116 -4.44 6.36 -14.97
CA ASP A 116 -4.09 6.16 -16.38
C ASP A 116 -3.84 7.48 -17.11
N GLN A 117 -4.67 8.48 -16.88
CA GLN A 117 -4.47 9.83 -17.40
C GLN A 117 -3.19 10.48 -16.86
N LYS A 118 -2.94 10.36 -15.54
CA LYS A 118 -1.79 10.96 -14.88
C LYS A 118 -0.47 10.39 -15.36
N TYR A 119 -0.35 9.07 -15.43
CA TYR A 119 0.88 8.38 -15.81
C TYR A 119 0.96 8.04 -17.31
N LYS A 120 -0.05 8.43 -18.09
CA LYS A 120 -0.16 8.14 -19.53
C LYS A 120 -0.08 6.63 -19.80
N THR A 121 -0.71 5.83 -18.95
CA THR A 121 -0.81 4.37 -19.06
C THR A 121 -2.19 3.96 -19.54
N SER A 122 -2.32 2.74 -20.08
CA SER A 122 -3.64 2.16 -20.44
C SER A 122 -3.82 0.81 -19.77
N THR A 123 -4.76 0.74 -18.83
CA THR A 123 -5.15 -0.51 -18.17
C THR A 123 -5.61 -1.55 -19.17
N GLU A 124 -6.38 -1.15 -20.19
CA GLU A 124 -6.87 -2.06 -21.22
C GLU A 124 -5.73 -2.65 -22.05
N ASN A 125 -4.79 -1.83 -22.49
CA ASN A 125 -3.62 -2.30 -23.23
C ASN A 125 -2.77 -3.25 -22.39
N LEU A 126 -2.58 -2.94 -21.09
CA LEU A 126 -1.86 -3.80 -20.16
C LEU A 126 -2.60 -5.11 -19.85
N LYS A 127 -3.93 -5.13 -19.88
CA LYS A 127 -4.73 -6.35 -19.78
C LYS A 127 -4.56 -7.20 -21.06
N ASN A 128 -4.72 -6.57 -22.22
CA ASN A 128 -4.59 -7.24 -23.52
C ASN A 128 -3.18 -7.80 -23.76
N ALA A 129 -2.13 -7.12 -23.28
CA ALA A 129 -0.76 -7.61 -23.36
C ALA A 129 -0.52 -8.85 -22.47
N ARG A 130 -1.39 -9.12 -21.49
CA ARG A 130 -1.31 -10.26 -20.58
C ARG A 130 -2.22 -11.42 -20.97
N THR A 131 -3.01 -11.30 -22.03
CA THR A 131 -3.93 -12.35 -22.48
C THR A 131 -3.20 -13.64 -22.90
N SER A 132 -1.91 -13.54 -23.26
CA SER A 132 -1.08 -14.70 -23.57
C SER A 132 -0.59 -15.49 -22.34
N ILE A 133 -0.82 -14.97 -21.12
CA ILE A 133 -0.50 -15.68 -19.88
C ILE A 133 -1.62 -16.70 -19.67
N ALA A 134 -1.30 -17.99 -19.87
CA ALA A 134 -2.26 -19.07 -19.68
C ALA A 134 -2.79 -19.07 -18.25
N VAL A 135 -4.11 -18.96 -18.10
CA VAL A 135 -4.81 -19.23 -16.84
C VAL A 135 -4.86 -20.74 -16.67
N SER A 136 -4.58 -21.25 -15.46
CA SER A 136 -4.71 -22.68 -15.20
C SER A 136 -6.15 -23.13 -15.49
N GLU A 137 -6.31 -24.09 -16.41
CA GLU A 137 -7.62 -24.67 -16.75
C GLU A 137 -8.24 -25.44 -15.57
N SER A 138 -7.41 -25.85 -14.61
CA SER A 138 -7.85 -26.48 -13.37
C SER A 138 -7.55 -25.58 -12.18
N ILE A 139 -8.61 -24.97 -11.64
CA ILE A 139 -8.57 -24.35 -10.32
C ILE A 139 -8.81 -25.48 -9.32
N ASN A 140 -7.93 -25.61 -8.32
CA ASN A 140 -8.14 -26.58 -7.24
C ASN A 140 -9.54 -26.33 -6.62
N PRO A 141 -10.39 -27.35 -6.42
CA PRO A 141 -11.74 -27.17 -5.90
C PRO A 141 -11.81 -26.42 -4.55
N ARG A 142 -10.71 -26.38 -3.79
CA ARG A 142 -10.59 -25.64 -2.53
C ARG A 142 -10.03 -24.21 -2.68
N ALA A 143 -9.47 -23.84 -3.83
CA ALA A 143 -8.72 -22.58 -4.02
C ALA A 143 -9.55 -21.29 -3.95
N ASP A 144 -10.88 -21.40 -3.89
CA ASP A 144 -11.80 -20.27 -3.70
C ASP A 144 -13.06 -20.72 -2.96
N HIS A 145 -12.93 -21.69 -2.04
CA HIS A 145 -14.06 -22.30 -1.32
C HIS A 145 -14.98 -21.27 -0.63
N TRP A 146 -14.41 -20.14 -0.23
CA TRP A 146 -15.16 -19.04 0.39
C TRP A 146 -16.15 -18.37 -0.58
N LYS A 147 -15.89 -18.33 -1.90
CA LYS A 147 -16.82 -17.75 -2.89
C LYS A 147 -18.14 -18.51 -2.94
N GLN A 148 -18.08 -19.83 -2.83
CA GLN A 148 -19.26 -20.70 -2.91
C GLN A 148 -20.02 -20.80 -1.59
N THR A 149 -19.28 -20.75 -0.46
CA THR A 149 -19.85 -21.08 0.86
C THR A 149 -20.02 -19.87 1.79
N GLY A 150 -19.41 -18.73 1.44
CA GLY A 150 -19.33 -17.54 2.31
C GLY A 150 -18.47 -17.75 3.56
N LYS A 151 -17.76 -18.88 3.69
CA LYS A 151 -16.97 -19.26 4.86
C LYS A 151 -15.48 -19.27 4.52
N GLY A 152 -14.68 -18.59 5.32
CA GLY A 152 -13.22 -18.54 5.19
C GLY A 152 -12.52 -18.68 6.54
N PHE A 153 -11.20 -18.83 6.52
CA PHE A 153 -10.40 -18.77 7.73
C PHE A 153 -10.32 -17.33 8.23
N ALA A 154 -10.59 -17.13 9.53
CA ALA A 154 -10.32 -15.88 10.22
C ALA A 154 -9.02 -16.01 11.01
N ILE A 155 -8.23 -14.92 11.04
CA ILE A 155 -7.07 -14.83 11.90
C ILE A 155 -7.50 -14.00 13.11
N ASP A 156 -7.57 -14.64 14.28
CA ASP A 156 -7.74 -13.94 15.54
C ASP A 156 -6.37 -13.51 16.08
N ILE A 157 -6.33 -12.31 16.66
CA ILE A 157 -5.13 -11.80 17.32
C ILE A 157 -5.22 -12.13 18.80
N GLU A 158 -4.27 -12.91 19.29
CA GLU A 158 -4.05 -13.12 20.71
C GLU A 158 -2.75 -12.45 21.15
N GLN A 159 -2.80 -11.78 22.30
CA GLN A 159 -1.58 -11.27 22.92
C GLN A 159 -0.77 -12.45 23.47
N THR A 160 0.49 -12.54 23.06
CA THR A 160 1.39 -13.62 23.48
C THR A 160 2.76 -13.08 23.88
N GLU A 161 3.46 -13.79 24.75
CA GLU A 161 4.86 -13.46 25.05
C GLU A 161 5.75 -13.77 23.84
N MET A 162 6.53 -12.77 23.42
CA MET A 162 7.45 -12.91 22.29
C MET A 162 8.54 -13.93 22.62
N LYS A 163 8.58 -15.04 21.88
CA LYS A 163 9.66 -16.02 21.99
C LYS A 163 10.95 -15.39 21.46
N THR A 164 11.88 -15.09 22.37
CA THR A 164 13.15 -14.43 22.06
C THR A 164 14.19 -15.34 21.40
N ARG A 165 13.91 -16.65 21.31
CA ARG A 165 14.78 -17.66 20.68
C ARG A 165 13.92 -18.69 19.95
N ALA A 166 14.22 -18.92 18.68
CA ALA A 166 13.72 -20.07 17.94
C ALA A 166 14.63 -21.27 18.22
N PRO A 167 14.12 -22.44 18.64
CA PRO A 167 14.92 -23.67 18.60
C PRO A 167 15.25 -23.96 17.13
N PHE A 168 16.55 -24.01 16.83
CA PHE A 168 17.05 -24.46 15.54
C PHE A 168 16.75 -25.96 15.38
N PRO A 169 16.31 -26.44 14.20
CA PRO A 169 16.16 -27.87 13.95
C PRO A 169 17.49 -28.62 14.02
#